data_AF-A0A0F3GK42-F1
#
_entry.id   AF-A0A0F3GK42-F1
#
_cell.length_a   1.000
_cell.length_b   1.000
_cell.length_c   1.000
_cell.angle_alpha   90.00
_cell.angle_beta   90.00
_cell.angle_gamma   90.00
#
_symmetry.space_group_name_H-M   'P 1'
#
loop_
_entity.id
_entity.type
_entity.pdbx_description
1 polymer ?
#
loop_
_entity_poly.entity_id
_entity_poly.type
_entity_poly.pdbx_seq_one_letter_code
_entity_poly.pdbx_strand_id
1 'polypeptide(L)'
;MRLTEILTITPDLIPVSESIVGDKKIQTVNARVLHTFLEVSTEYRAWIKRRIEEYGFTEGVDYIRVDQKRSTLGGEQISVDHHLTFDMAKELSMVERNDKGRQARQYFIERERRYKELVNCDLPATNDPILMQLQAIMDVRVQQVKLEKKQNFLEQGHNSLKKELAKIEYYTDPLILSTQSDKIKNTIRRIARMYRIIHEHKGVHLKRTEPVWRVTLMVHKQFKVMDINKLRQSSFNDVMIFLGGIERHYRADMEELGLSADRIK
;
A
#
# COMPACT_ATOMS: atom_id res chain seq x y z
N MET A 1 -21.74 -36.02 10.01
CA MET A 1 -21.32 -34.65 9.62
C MET A 1 -22.14 -34.25 8.42
N ARG A 2 -22.86 -33.12 8.48
CA ARG A 2 -23.69 -32.67 7.35
C ARG A 2 -22.77 -32.05 6.30
N LEU A 3 -22.89 -32.50 5.05
CA LEU A 3 -22.11 -32.02 3.89
C LEU A 3 -22.15 -30.49 3.71
N THR A 4 -23.15 -29.82 4.30
CA THR A 4 -23.29 -28.36 4.33
C THR A 4 -22.18 -27.63 5.09
N GLU A 5 -21.52 -28.25 6.08
CA GLU A 5 -20.42 -27.60 6.84
C GLU A 5 -19.08 -27.63 6.10
N ILE A 6 -18.87 -28.62 5.22
CA ILE A 6 -17.63 -28.76 4.44
C ILE A 6 -17.56 -27.70 3.32
N LEU A 7 -18.73 -27.23 2.84
CA LEU A 7 -18.85 -26.31 1.71
C LEU A 7 -18.99 -24.82 2.08
N THR A 8 -19.12 -24.49 3.37
CA THR A 8 -19.12 -23.08 3.79
C THR A 8 -17.71 -22.51 3.70
N ILE A 9 -17.48 -21.61 2.74
CA ILE A 9 -16.29 -20.76 2.63
C ILE A 9 -16.36 -19.74 3.77
N THR A 10 -16.04 -20.17 4.98
CA THR A 10 -15.77 -19.26 6.08
C THR A 10 -14.47 -18.52 5.79
N PRO A 11 -14.41 -17.18 5.91
CA PRO A 11 -13.14 -16.47 5.79
C PRO A 11 -12.14 -17.06 6.80
N ASP A 12 -10.96 -17.43 6.30
CA ASP A 12 -9.90 -18.03 7.11
C ASP A 12 -9.51 -17.07 8.23
N LEU A 13 -9.66 -17.50 9.49
CA LEU A 13 -9.33 -16.71 10.68
C LEU A 13 -7.85 -16.28 10.67
N ILE A 14 -6.98 -17.20 10.24
CA ILE A 14 -5.57 -16.96 9.96
C ILE A 14 -5.28 -17.52 8.56
N PRO A 15 -4.87 -16.68 7.59
CA PRO A 15 -4.54 -17.11 6.24
C PRO A 15 -3.38 -18.10 6.21
N VAL A 16 -3.51 -19.13 5.37
CA VAL A 16 -2.51 -20.17 5.17
C VAL A 16 -1.93 -20.07 3.76
N SER A 17 -0.61 -20.16 3.64
CA SER A 17 0.13 -20.13 2.37
C SER A 17 0.91 -21.42 2.18
N GLU A 18 1.20 -21.79 0.93
CA GLU A 18 2.16 -22.86 0.65
C GLU A 18 3.56 -22.27 0.55
N SER A 19 4.55 -22.94 1.16
CA SER A 19 5.96 -22.58 1.03
C SER A 19 6.83 -23.84 1.06
N ILE A 20 8.05 -23.72 0.55
CA ILE A 20 9.03 -24.79 0.58
C ILE A 20 9.86 -24.61 1.86
N VAL A 21 9.82 -25.59 2.76
CA VAL A 21 10.60 -25.61 4.00
C VAL A 21 11.48 -26.86 3.93
N GLY A 22 12.80 -26.66 3.87
CA GLY A 22 13.74 -27.71 3.44
C GLY A 22 13.43 -28.15 2.02
N ASP A 23 13.21 -29.45 1.82
CA ASP A 23 12.85 -30.04 0.51
C ASP A 23 11.35 -30.34 0.36
N LYS A 24 10.52 -29.96 1.34
CA LYS A 24 9.10 -30.30 1.37
C LYS A 24 8.23 -29.07 1.13
N LYS A 25 7.25 -29.22 0.25
CA LYS A 25 6.19 -28.23 0.06
C LYS A 25 5.13 -28.42 1.15
N ILE A 26 5.08 -27.50 2.10
CA ILE A 26 4.17 -27.58 3.24
C ILE A 26 3.31 -26.32 3.38
N GLN A 27 2.21 -26.44 4.11
CA GLN A 27 1.42 -25.29 4.48
C GLN A 27 2.12 -24.51 5.59
N THR A 28 2.07 -23.18 5.51
CA THR A 28 2.78 -22.25 6.38
C THR A 28 1.89 -21.07 6.72
N VAL A 29 2.22 -20.40 7.83
CA VAL A 29 1.50 -19.24 8.34
C VAL A 29 2.44 -18.04 8.38
N ASN A 30 1.98 -16.88 7.92
CA ASN A 30 2.77 -15.66 8.03
C ASN A 30 2.87 -15.21 9.51
N ALA A 31 4.10 -15.11 10.01
CA ALA A 31 4.37 -14.80 11.41
C ALA A 31 3.87 -13.41 11.83
N ARG A 32 3.82 -12.42 10.93
CA ARG A 32 3.28 -11.08 11.26
C ARG A 32 1.78 -11.11 11.41
N VAL A 33 1.11 -11.88 10.58
CA VAL A 33 -0.35 -12.06 10.67
C VAL A 33 -0.69 -12.76 11.98
N LEU A 34 0.06 -13.81 12.33
CA LEU A 34 -0.09 -14.49 13.63
C LEU A 34 0.19 -13.55 14.80
N HIS A 35 1.30 -12.79 14.79
CA HIS A 35 1.64 -11.81 15.82
C HIS A 35 0.54 -10.78 16.05
N THR A 36 -0.01 -10.25 14.96
CA THR A 36 -1.13 -9.27 14.99
C THR A 36 -2.38 -9.92 15.57
N PHE A 37 -2.70 -11.14 15.14
CA PHE A 37 -3.87 -11.88 15.64
C PHE A 37 -3.76 -12.21 17.14
N LEU A 38 -2.56 -12.55 17.60
CA LEU A 38 -2.28 -12.86 19.00
C LEU A 38 -2.27 -11.62 19.89
N GLU A 39 -2.38 -10.41 19.34
CA GLU A 39 -2.39 -9.14 20.09
C GLU A 39 -1.18 -8.98 21.03
N VAL A 40 -0.01 -9.45 20.57
CA VAL A 40 1.22 -9.37 21.36
C VAL A 40 1.71 -7.92 21.43
N SER A 41 1.93 -7.42 22.65
CA SER A 41 2.34 -6.04 22.90
C SER A 41 3.77 -5.72 22.45
N THR A 42 4.65 -6.73 22.43
CA THR A 42 6.05 -6.58 22.02
C THR A 42 6.14 -6.40 20.51
N GLU A 43 7.02 -5.53 20.04
CA GLU A 43 7.26 -5.35 18.60
C GLU A 43 7.63 -6.69 17.93
N TYR A 44 7.04 -6.95 16.77
CA TYR A 44 7.20 -8.19 16.01
C TYR A 44 8.65 -8.69 15.93
N ARG A 45 9.62 -7.82 15.61
CA ARG A 45 11.03 -8.21 15.44
C ARG A 45 11.65 -8.73 16.74
N ALA A 46 11.40 -8.05 17.84
CA ALA A 46 11.88 -8.48 19.15
C ALA A 46 11.15 -9.75 19.61
N TRP A 47 9.85 -9.83 19.36
CA TRP A 47 9.03 -10.98 19.70
C TRP A 47 9.50 -12.25 18.98
N ILE A 48 9.59 -12.24 17.64
CA ILE A 48 9.92 -13.44 16.87
C ILE A 48 11.34 -13.92 17.17
N LYS A 49 12.30 -13.00 17.28
CA LYS A 49 13.68 -13.32 17.64
C LYS A 49 13.76 -14.00 19.01
N ARG A 50 13.11 -13.41 20.02
CA ARG A 50 13.06 -14.00 21.37
C ARG A 50 12.46 -15.40 21.36
N ARG A 51 11.36 -15.61 20.64
CA ARG A 51 10.69 -16.92 20.59
C ARG A 51 11.52 -17.97 19.86
N ILE A 52 12.22 -17.59 18.79
CA ILE A 52 13.17 -18.48 18.11
C ILE A 52 14.29 -18.91 19.07
N GLU A 53 14.88 -17.97 19.81
CA GLU A 53 15.97 -18.26 20.74
C GLU A 53 15.51 -19.09 21.96
N GLU A 54 14.35 -18.77 22.53
CA GLU A 54 13.82 -19.41 23.75
C GLU A 54 13.39 -20.88 23.52
N TYR A 55 12.83 -21.17 22.34
CA TYR A 55 12.29 -22.50 22.01
C TYR A 55 13.19 -23.30 21.04
N GLY A 56 14.31 -22.72 20.60
CA GLY A 56 15.28 -23.41 19.74
C GLY A 56 14.78 -23.70 18.32
N PHE A 57 13.90 -22.86 17.78
CA PHE A 57 13.39 -23.04 16.42
C PHE A 57 14.50 -22.87 15.37
N THR A 58 14.47 -23.71 14.35
CA THR A 58 15.52 -23.78 13.32
C THR A 58 15.01 -23.31 11.95
N GLU A 59 15.76 -22.41 11.31
CA GLU A 59 15.47 -21.96 9.94
C GLU A 59 15.61 -23.12 8.94
N GLY A 60 14.65 -23.23 8.01
CA GLY A 60 14.57 -24.33 7.06
C GLY A 60 13.92 -25.61 7.61
N VAL A 61 13.58 -25.63 8.91
CA VAL A 61 12.81 -26.71 9.55
C VAL A 61 11.49 -26.18 10.10
N ASP A 62 11.54 -25.18 10.98
CA ASP A 62 10.38 -24.64 11.69
C ASP A 62 9.83 -23.36 11.05
N TYR A 63 10.68 -22.65 10.31
CA TYR A 63 10.27 -21.47 9.56
C TYR A 63 11.19 -21.21 8.38
N ILE A 64 10.74 -20.37 7.45
CA ILE A 64 11.58 -19.75 6.42
C ILE A 64 11.55 -18.23 6.57
N ARG A 65 12.69 -17.62 6.30
CA ARG A 65 12.82 -16.18 6.27
C ARG A 65 12.49 -15.63 4.87
N VAL A 66 11.71 -14.56 4.85
CA VAL A 66 11.30 -13.87 3.63
C VAL A 66 11.72 -12.41 3.72
N ASP A 67 12.73 -12.05 2.95
CA ASP A 67 13.22 -10.68 2.88
C ASP A 67 12.43 -9.88 1.84
N GLN A 68 11.81 -8.78 2.27
CA GLN A 68 11.13 -7.82 1.42
C GLN A 68 11.96 -6.55 1.32
N LYS A 69 12.44 -6.22 0.12
CA LYS A 69 13.08 -4.93 -0.15
C LYS A 69 12.01 -3.86 -0.37
N ARG A 70 12.10 -2.75 0.35
CA ARG A 70 11.24 -1.57 0.16
C ARG A 70 12.11 -0.35 -0.12
N SER A 71 11.79 0.37 -1.20
CA SER A 71 12.45 1.63 -1.52
C SER A 71 11.88 2.75 -0.65
N THR A 72 12.76 3.46 0.06
CA THR A 72 12.45 4.57 0.95
C THR A 72 13.22 5.82 0.52
N LEU A 73 12.78 7.00 0.96
CA LEU A 73 13.37 8.30 0.60
C LEU A 73 14.89 8.42 0.92
N GLY A 74 15.42 7.58 1.82
CA GLY A 74 16.83 7.52 2.21
C GLY A 74 17.59 6.25 1.77
N GLY A 75 17.03 5.43 0.88
CA GLY A 75 17.67 4.19 0.39
C GLY A 75 16.76 2.96 0.45
N GLU A 76 17.35 1.77 0.35
CA GLU A 76 16.63 0.49 0.46
C GLU A 76 16.50 0.05 1.92
N GLN A 77 15.29 -0.19 2.39
CA GLN A 77 15.03 -0.82 3.68
C GLN A 77 14.59 -2.27 3.47
N ILE A 78 15.31 -3.20 4.11
CA ILE A 78 14.97 -4.62 4.10
C ILE A 78 14.05 -4.91 5.29
N SER A 79 12.79 -5.24 5.01
CA SER A 79 11.88 -5.83 6.00
C SER A 79 12.06 -7.34 5.98
N VAL A 80 12.20 -7.93 7.15
CA VAL A 80 12.32 -9.38 7.32
C VAL A 80 11.00 -9.90 7.87
N ASP A 81 10.42 -10.84 7.15
CA ASP A 81 9.20 -11.55 7.52
C ASP A 81 9.53 -13.05 7.64
N HIS A 82 8.66 -13.82 8.29
CA HIS A 82 8.87 -15.25 8.49
C HIS A 82 7.58 -16.01 8.12
N HIS A 83 7.71 -17.12 7.39
CA HIS A 83 6.63 -18.09 7.23
C HIS A 83 6.91 -19.28 8.14
N LEU A 84 6.00 -19.56 9.05
CA LEU A 84 6.14 -20.57 10.10
C LEU A 84 5.47 -21.86 9.66
N THR A 85 6.01 -23.01 10.07
CA THR A 85 5.27 -24.28 10.00
C THR A 85 4.06 -24.25 10.94
N PHE A 86 3.11 -25.16 10.70
CA PHE A 86 1.96 -25.31 11.59
C PHE A 86 2.37 -25.68 13.01
N ASP A 87 3.37 -26.54 13.17
CA ASP A 87 3.87 -26.96 14.47
C ASP A 87 4.42 -25.76 15.25
N MET A 88 5.29 -24.97 14.64
CA MET A 88 5.79 -23.74 15.25
C MET A 88 4.66 -22.74 15.56
N ALA A 89 3.72 -22.52 14.64
CA ALA A 89 2.59 -21.60 14.86
C ALA A 89 1.67 -22.03 16.02
N LYS A 90 1.41 -23.34 16.15
CA LYS A 90 0.66 -23.92 17.29
C LYS A 90 1.41 -23.71 18.60
N GLU A 91 2.71 -23.95 18.62
CA GLU A 91 3.54 -23.73 19.80
C GLU A 91 3.53 -22.25 20.23
N LEU A 92 3.79 -21.32 19.31
CA LEU A 92 3.73 -19.89 19.62
C LEU A 92 2.36 -19.46 20.16
N SER A 93 1.27 -19.99 19.59
CA SER A 93 -0.09 -19.71 20.07
C SER A 93 -0.33 -20.22 21.50
N MET A 94 0.33 -21.32 21.89
CA MET A 94 0.29 -21.85 23.26
C MET A 94 1.12 -21.01 24.23
N VAL A 95 2.28 -20.52 23.78
CA VAL A 95 3.23 -19.76 24.61
C VAL A 95 2.70 -18.41 25.03
N GLU A 96 1.93 -17.72 24.18
CA GLU A 96 1.39 -16.40 24.50
C GLU A 96 0.34 -16.41 25.63
N ARG A 97 -0.26 -17.57 25.95
CA ARG A 97 -1.18 -17.77 27.09
C ARG A 97 -2.31 -16.73 27.20
N ASN A 98 -2.83 -16.27 26.05
CA ASN A 98 -3.95 -15.33 25.98
C ASN A 98 -5.15 -15.94 25.22
N ASP A 99 -6.30 -15.27 25.27
CA ASP A 99 -7.53 -15.78 24.65
C ASP A 99 -7.39 -15.92 23.13
N LYS A 100 -6.64 -15.02 22.49
CA LYS A 100 -6.31 -15.12 21.07
C LYS A 100 -5.45 -16.33 20.75
N GLY A 101 -4.47 -16.65 21.60
CA GLY A 101 -3.64 -17.84 21.50
C GLY A 101 -4.46 -19.12 21.61
N ARG A 102 -5.45 -19.15 22.51
CA ARG A 102 -6.41 -20.26 22.59
C ARG A 102 -7.20 -20.41 21.28
N GLN A 103 -7.70 -19.30 20.73
CA GLN A 103 -8.45 -19.30 19.46
C GLN A 103 -7.57 -19.75 18.28
N ALA A 104 -6.36 -19.21 18.15
CA ALA A 104 -5.39 -19.58 17.12
C ALA A 104 -5.05 -21.09 17.18
N ARG A 105 -4.80 -21.60 18.39
CA ARG A 105 -4.51 -23.03 18.60
C ARG A 105 -5.68 -23.92 18.16
N GLN A 106 -6.91 -23.59 18.58
CA GLN A 106 -8.10 -24.33 18.20
C GLN A 106 -8.29 -24.32 16.68
N TYR A 107 -8.10 -23.14 16.06
CA TYR A 107 -8.16 -22.98 14.60
C TYR A 107 -7.15 -23.88 13.87
N PHE A 108 -5.88 -23.91 14.30
CA PHE A 108 -4.86 -24.74 13.67
C PHE A 108 -5.12 -26.24 13.84
N ILE A 109 -5.59 -26.67 15.03
CA ILE A 109 -5.98 -28.07 15.27
C ILE A 109 -7.13 -28.48 14.35
N GLU A 110 -8.15 -27.64 14.25
CA GLU A 110 -9.31 -27.91 13.40
C GLU A 110 -8.93 -27.96 11.92
N ARG A 111 -8.04 -27.07 11.48
CA ARG A 111 -7.48 -27.09 10.12
C ARG A 111 -6.72 -28.37 9.81
N GLU A 112 -5.82 -28.81 10.70
CA GLU A 112 -5.10 -30.07 10.51
C GLU A 112 -6.04 -31.27 10.50
N ARG A 113 -7.06 -31.28 11.36
CA ARG A 113 -8.08 -32.33 11.39
C ARG A 113 -8.83 -32.39 10.06
N ARG A 114 -9.37 -31.27 9.59
CA ARG A 114 -10.07 -31.20 8.30
C ARG A 114 -9.17 -31.60 7.15
N TYR A 115 -7.90 -31.20 7.16
CA TYR A 115 -6.93 -31.60 6.13
C TYR A 115 -6.68 -33.11 6.15
N LYS A 116 -6.52 -33.72 7.33
CA LYS A 116 -6.38 -35.18 7.48
C LYS A 116 -7.64 -35.92 7.04
N GLU A 117 -8.83 -35.40 7.37
CA GLU A 117 -10.10 -35.97 6.92
C GLU A 117 -10.24 -35.89 5.39
N LEU A 118 -9.81 -34.80 4.76
CA LEU A 118 -9.81 -34.66 3.30
C LEU A 118 -8.78 -35.59 2.62
N VAL A 119 -7.59 -35.75 3.20
CA VAL A 119 -6.51 -36.60 2.64
C VAL A 119 -6.82 -38.09 2.83
N ASN A 120 -7.45 -38.47 3.94
CA ASN A 120 -7.82 -39.86 4.21
C ASN A 120 -9.18 -40.25 3.62
N CYS A 121 -9.93 -39.30 3.07
CA CYS A 121 -11.03 -39.59 2.15
C CYS A 121 -10.43 -40.00 0.81
N ASP A 122 -9.94 -41.24 0.72
CA ASP A 122 -10.04 -41.96 -0.54
C ASP A 122 -11.54 -42.07 -0.81
N LEU A 123 -12.08 -41.15 -1.62
CA LEU A 123 -13.41 -41.30 -2.18
C LEU A 123 -13.39 -42.67 -2.86
N PRO A 124 -14.16 -43.68 -2.38
CA PRO A 124 -14.25 -44.92 -3.13
C PRO A 124 -14.68 -44.51 -4.53
N ALA A 125 -14.01 -45.02 -5.56
CA ALA A 125 -14.39 -44.79 -6.95
C ALA A 125 -15.86 -45.22 -7.11
N THR A 126 -16.76 -44.26 -6.93
CA THR A 126 -18.19 -44.48 -6.95
C THR A 126 -18.62 -44.33 -8.40
N ASN A 127 -19.30 -45.35 -8.89
CA ASN A 127 -19.87 -45.36 -10.24
C ASN A 127 -21.17 -44.55 -10.33
N ASP A 128 -21.55 -43.81 -9.27
CA ASP A 128 -22.77 -43.00 -9.26
C ASP A 128 -22.59 -41.76 -10.15
N PRO A 129 -23.39 -41.61 -11.22
CA PRO A 129 -23.23 -40.52 -12.19
C PRO A 129 -23.30 -39.12 -11.57
N ILE A 130 -24.12 -38.96 -10.52
CA ILE A 130 -24.32 -37.68 -9.80
C ILE A 130 -23.06 -37.27 -9.04
N LEU A 131 -22.37 -38.23 -8.40
CA LEU A 131 -21.14 -37.98 -7.64
C LEU A 131 -19.96 -37.67 -8.58
N MET A 132 -19.85 -38.34 -9.73
CA MET A 132 -18.86 -37.98 -10.76
C MET A 132 -19.06 -36.56 -11.29
N GLN A 133 -20.31 -36.16 -11.55
CA GLN A 133 -20.61 -34.83 -12.06
C GLN A 133 -20.29 -33.74 -11.02
N LEU A 134 -20.59 -33.99 -9.75
CA LEU A 134 -20.22 -33.11 -8.64
C LEU A 134 -18.70 -32.99 -8.47
N GLN A 135 -17.95 -34.09 -8.59
CA GLN A 135 -16.50 -34.07 -8.53
C GLN A 135 -15.89 -33.24 -9.67
N ALA A 136 -16.38 -33.43 -10.90
CA ALA A 136 -15.94 -32.64 -12.06
C ALA A 136 -16.21 -31.14 -11.88
N ILE A 137 -17.37 -30.77 -11.34
CA ILE A 137 -17.71 -29.37 -11.02
C ILE A 137 -16.77 -28.80 -9.97
N MET A 138 -16.47 -29.57 -8.91
CA MET A 138 -15.51 -29.16 -7.88
C MET A 138 -14.10 -28.97 -8.45
N ASP A 139 -13.63 -29.87 -9.30
CA ASP A 139 -12.31 -29.77 -9.93
C ASP A 139 -12.21 -28.53 -10.82
N VAL A 140 -13.24 -28.26 -11.63
CA VAL A 140 -13.33 -27.04 -12.44
C VAL A 140 -13.30 -25.79 -11.54
N ARG A 141 -14.04 -25.80 -10.44
CA ARG A 141 -14.07 -24.68 -9.48
C ARG A 141 -12.69 -24.45 -8.85
N VAL A 142 -12.00 -25.51 -8.45
CA VAL A 142 -10.63 -25.44 -7.90
C VAL A 142 -9.67 -24.87 -8.93
N GLN A 143 -9.76 -25.27 -10.20
CA GLN A 143 -8.94 -24.70 -11.27
C GLN A 143 -9.24 -23.21 -11.48
N GLN A 144 -10.51 -22.81 -11.43
CA GLN A 144 -10.91 -21.42 -11.57
C GLN A 144 -10.32 -20.54 -10.46
N VAL A 145 -10.36 -21.00 -9.20
CA VAL A 145 -9.72 -20.31 -8.07
C VAL A 145 -8.20 -20.19 -8.25
N LYS A 146 -7.54 -21.20 -8.80
CA LYS A 146 -6.10 -21.13 -9.12
C LYS A 146 -5.81 -20.08 -10.19
N LEU A 147 -6.67 -19.97 -11.21
CA LEU A 147 -6.55 -18.96 -12.25
C LEU A 147 -6.76 -17.55 -11.69
N GLU A 148 -7.76 -17.33 -10.85
CA GLU A 148 -8.03 -16.04 -10.19
C GLU A 148 -6.84 -15.58 -9.35
N LYS A 149 -6.21 -16.49 -8.58
CA LYS A 149 -4.98 -16.17 -7.83
C LYS A 149 -3.83 -15.74 -8.74
N LYS A 150 -3.64 -16.41 -9.87
CA LYS A 150 -2.62 -16.02 -10.87
C LYS A 150 -2.92 -14.66 -11.47
N GLN A 151 -4.18 -14.38 -11.81
CA GLN A 151 -4.60 -13.08 -12.34
C GLN A 151 -4.33 -11.95 -11.34
N ASN A 152 -4.71 -12.12 -10.08
CA ASN A 152 -4.44 -11.13 -9.02
C ASN A 152 -2.94 -10.86 -8.84
N PHE A 153 -2.10 -11.91 -8.91
CA PHE A 153 -0.64 -11.75 -8.83
C PHE A 153 -0.08 -10.96 -10.02
N LEU A 154 -0.53 -11.27 -11.24
CA LEU A 154 -0.13 -10.55 -12.45
C LEU A 154 -0.57 -9.07 -12.39
N GLU A 155 -1.77 -8.80 -11.91
CA GLU A 155 -2.30 -7.44 -11.77
C GLU A 155 -1.49 -6.61 -10.76
N GLN A 156 -1.09 -7.21 -9.63
CA GLN A 156 -0.18 -6.57 -8.68
C GLN A 156 1.17 -6.21 -9.31
N GLY A 157 1.75 -7.13 -10.09
CA GLY A 157 2.98 -6.89 -10.84
C GLY A 157 2.83 -5.76 -11.87
N HIS A 158 1.77 -5.79 -12.67
CA HIS A 158 1.47 -4.74 -13.66
C HIS A 158 1.31 -3.37 -13.00
N ASN A 159 0.60 -3.29 -11.87
CA ASN A 159 0.43 -2.04 -11.12
C ASN A 159 1.74 -1.48 -10.57
N SER A 160 2.66 -2.35 -10.12
CA SER A 160 4.01 -1.92 -9.72
C SER A 160 4.82 -1.41 -10.92
N LEU A 161 4.82 -2.12 -12.04
CA LEU A 161 5.51 -1.68 -13.26
C LEU A 161 4.96 -0.35 -13.78
N LYS A 162 3.64 -0.17 -13.78
CA LYS A 162 2.99 1.08 -14.18
C LYS A 162 3.45 2.28 -13.31
N LYS A 163 3.64 2.07 -12.00
CA LYS A 163 4.18 3.10 -11.11
C LYS A 163 5.64 3.44 -11.42
N GLU A 164 6.46 2.44 -11.71
CA GLU A 164 7.86 2.68 -12.10
C GLU A 164 7.96 3.41 -13.45
N LEU A 165 7.13 3.04 -14.43
CA LEU A 165 7.03 3.75 -15.70
C LEU A 165 6.66 5.22 -15.50
N ALA A 166 5.67 5.52 -14.65
CA ALA A 166 5.28 6.90 -14.35
C ALA A 166 6.44 7.73 -13.75
N LYS A 167 7.31 7.10 -12.94
CA LYS A 167 8.52 7.77 -12.45
C LYS A 167 9.50 8.05 -13.59
N ILE A 168 9.75 7.06 -14.45
CA ILE A 168 10.68 7.20 -15.58
C ILE A 168 10.20 8.29 -16.54
N GLU A 169 8.92 8.31 -16.89
CA GLU A 169 8.30 9.36 -17.71
C GLU A 169 8.53 10.75 -17.10
N TYR A 170 8.32 10.89 -15.79
CA TYR A 170 8.60 12.14 -15.07
C TYR A 170 10.07 12.59 -15.14
N TYR A 171 11.03 11.67 -15.06
CA TYR A 171 12.46 12.01 -15.14
C TYR A 171 12.95 12.28 -16.56
N THR A 172 12.30 11.66 -17.56
CA THR A 172 12.61 11.82 -18.98
C THR A 172 12.04 13.11 -19.56
N ASP A 173 11.00 13.67 -18.93
CA ASP A 173 10.41 14.94 -19.33
C ASP A 173 11.42 16.10 -19.25
N PRO A 174 11.66 16.87 -20.32
CA PRO A 174 12.54 18.02 -20.28
C PRO A 174 12.12 19.07 -19.24
N LEU A 175 13.08 19.86 -18.76
CA LEU A 175 12.76 21.05 -17.96
C LEU A 175 12.03 22.09 -18.81
N ILE A 176 11.22 22.94 -18.17
CA ILE A 176 10.52 24.04 -18.85
C ILE A 176 11.52 25.00 -19.51
N LEU A 177 11.11 25.57 -20.64
CA LEU A 177 11.91 26.58 -21.35
C LEU A 177 11.98 27.88 -20.53
N SER A 178 13.01 28.68 -20.77
CA SER A 178 13.17 30.00 -20.13
C SER A 178 11.93 30.88 -20.34
N THR A 179 11.37 30.89 -21.54
CA THR A 179 10.16 31.64 -21.90
C THR A 179 8.93 31.25 -21.07
N GLN A 180 8.78 29.95 -20.78
CA GLN A 180 7.71 29.43 -19.92
C GLN A 180 7.93 29.78 -18.45
N SER A 181 9.17 29.66 -17.98
CA SER A 181 9.55 30.09 -16.63
C SER A 181 9.28 31.59 -16.41
N ASP A 182 9.59 32.42 -17.41
CA ASP A 182 9.33 33.85 -17.36
C ASP A 182 7.83 34.15 -17.35
N LYS A 183 7.02 33.41 -18.12
CA LYS A 183 5.56 33.53 -18.08
C LYS A 183 5.00 33.21 -16.69
N ILE A 184 5.51 32.15 -16.05
CA ILE A 184 5.13 31.78 -14.68
C ILE A 184 5.54 32.89 -13.70
N LYS A 185 6.80 33.35 -13.74
CA LYS A 185 7.30 34.42 -12.87
C LYS A 185 6.51 35.72 -13.05
N ASN A 186 6.19 36.10 -14.29
CA ASN A 186 5.38 37.28 -14.59
C ASN A 186 3.97 37.17 -13.99
N THR A 187 3.36 35.99 -14.10
CA THR A 187 2.03 35.71 -13.53
C THR A 187 2.08 35.77 -11.99
N ILE A 188 3.09 35.16 -11.37
CA ILE A 188 3.30 35.24 -9.92
C ILE A 188 3.44 36.69 -9.46
N ARG A 189 4.25 37.51 -10.16
CA ARG A 189 4.41 38.94 -9.83
C ARG A 189 3.10 39.73 -9.98
N ARG A 190 2.25 39.38 -10.94
CA ARG A 190 0.92 40.00 -11.11
C ARG A 190 0.01 39.65 -9.93
N ILE A 191 -0.11 38.37 -9.58
CA ILE A 191 -0.90 37.90 -8.45
C ILE A 191 -0.40 38.50 -7.13
N ALA A 192 0.92 38.56 -6.95
CA ALA A 192 1.54 39.17 -5.77
C ALA A 192 1.21 40.65 -5.60
N ARG A 193 1.09 41.40 -6.71
CA ARG A 193 0.64 42.80 -6.67
C ARG A 193 -0.80 42.90 -6.18
N MET A 194 -1.71 42.06 -6.68
CA MET A 194 -3.10 42.02 -6.23
C MET A 194 -3.18 41.69 -4.74
N TYR A 195 -2.46 40.66 -4.30
CA TYR A 195 -2.36 40.28 -2.88
C TYR A 195 -1.94 41.47 -2.01
N ARG A 196 -0.90 42.20 -2.44
CA ARG A 196 -0.39 43.37 -1.73
C ARG A 196 -1.46 44.46 -1.60
N ILE A 197 -2.12 44.83 -2.71
CA ILE A 197 -3.14 45.90 -2.73
C ILE A 197 -4.30 45.55 -1.78
N ILE A 198 -4.79 44.30 -1.83
CA ILE A 198 -5.88 43.83 -0.97
C ILE A 198 -5.50 43.95 0.52
N HIS A 199 -4.29 43.53 0.88
CA HIS A 199 -3.87 43.51 2.29
C HIS A 199 -3.52 44.90 2.81
N GLU A 200 -2.91 45.76 2.00
CA GLU A 200 -2.68 47.17 2.36
C GLU A 200 -4.01 47.91 2.54
N HIS A 201 -5.03 47.64 1.72
CA HIS A 201 -6.38 48.17 1.91
C HIS A 201 -7.03 47.72 3.22
N LYS A 202 -6.72 46.50 3.67
CA LYS A 202 -7.15 45.94 4.97
C LYS A 202 -6.29 46.42 6.15
N GLY A 203 -5.39 47.37 5.95
CA GLY A 203 -4.53 47.93 7.01
C GLY A 203 -3.33 47.06 7.39
N VAL A 204 -2.99 46.05 6.59
CA VAL A 204 -1.85 45.14 6.84
C VAL A 204 -0.61 45.64 6.09
N HIS A 205 0.45 45.97 6.84
CA HIS A 205 1.75 46.32 6.26
C HIS A 205 2.59 45.07 5.95
N LEU A 206 2.85 44.83 4.67
CA LEU A 206 3.62 43.70 4.17
C LEU A 206 5.06 44.11 3.83
N LYS A 207 6.02 43.21 4.06
CA LYS A 207 7.41 43.42 3.60
C LYS A 207 7.48 43.34 2.07
N ARG A 208 8.44 44.04 1.45
CA ARG A 208 8.58 44.17 -0.01
C ARG A 208 8.56 42.84 -0.78
N THR A 209 9.16 41.79 -0.24
CA THR A 209 9.29 40.48 -0.89
C THR A 209 8.19 39.48 -0.50
N GLU A 210 7.40 39.79 0.54
CA GLU A 210 6.45 38.86 1.12
C GLU A 210 5.32 38.42 0.15
N PRO A 211 4.70 39.31 -0.63
CA PRO A 211 3.64 38.91 -1.56
C PRO A 211 4.10 37.89 -2.61
N VAL A 212 5.28 38.12 -3.20
CA VAL A 212 5.86 37.22 -4.20
C VAL A 212 6.21 35.88 -3.55
N TRP A 213 6.79 35.92 -2.36
CA TRP A 213 7.11 34.72 -1.60
C TRP A 213 5.87 33.89 -1.27
N ARG A 214 4.76 34.52 -0.84
CA ARG A 214 3.49 33.83 -0.53
C ARG A 214 2.94 33.05 -1.72
N VAL A 215 2.88 33.70 -2.89
CA VAL A 215 2.37 33.07 -4.12
C VAL A 215 3.33 31.97 -4.60
N THR A 216 4.64 32.21 -4.52
CA THR A 216 5.65 31.20 -4.87
C THR A 216 5.55 29.96 -3.96
N LEU A 217 5.29 30.18 -2.66
CA LEU A 217 5.09 29.09 -1.70
C LEU A 217 3.84 28.25 -2.00
N MET A 218 2.77 28.86 -2.51
CA MET A 218 1.57 28.13 -2.96
C MET A 218 1.91 27.18 -4.11
N VAL A 219 2.69 27.64 -5.09
CA VAL A 219 3.17 26.80 -6.21
C VAL A 219 4.09 25.69 -5.69
N HIS A 220 5.02 26.00 -4.79
CA HIS A 220 5.90 24.99 -4.19
C HIS A 220 5.11 23.90 -3.47
N LYS A 221 4.13 24.26 -2.63
CA LYS A 221 3.31 23.27 -1.92
C LYS A 221 2.51 22.37 -2.87
N GLN A 222 1.97 22.94 -3.95
CA GLN A 222 1.15 22.20 -4.89
C GLN A 222 1.97 21.26 -5.79
N PHE A 223 3.09 21.75 -6.33
CA PHE A 223 3.88 21.03 -7.34
C PHE A 223 5.17 20.41 -6.78
N LYS A 224 5.45 20.57 -5.48
CA LYS A 224 6.67 20.10 -4.79
C LYS A 224 7.97 20.55 -5.46
N VAL A 225 7.97 21.77 -6.01
CA VAL A 225 9.13 22.38 -6.67
C VAL A 225 9.62 23.62 -5.91
N MET A 226 10.90 23.64 -5.57
CA MET A 226 11.57 24.75 -4.88
C MET A 226 12.00 25.89 -5.83
N ASP A 227 12.25 25.58 -7.10
CA ASP A 227 12.69 26.53 -8.13
C ASP A 227 11.89 26.31 -9.42
N ILE A 228 11.21 27.37 -9.89
CA ILE A 228 10.37 27.35 -11.11
C ILE A 228 11.18 26.85 -12.32
N ASN A 229 12.48 27.15 -12.41
CA ASN A 229 13.32 26.67 -13.52
C ASN A 229 13.53 25.14 -13.49
N LYS A 230 13.23 24.48 -12.37
CA LYS A 230 13.28 23.02 -12.21
C LYS A 230 11.94 22.34 -12.50
N LEU A 231 10.92 23.09 -12.93
CA LEU A 231 9.66 22.49 -13.39
C LEU A 231 9.87 21.74 -14.70
N ARG A 232 9.06 20.69 -14.89
CA ARG A 232 9.05 19.85 -16.09
C ARG A 232 8.05 20.39 -17.11
N GLN A 233 8.28 20.16 -18.40
CA GLN A 233 7.43 20.66 -19.50
C GLN A 233 5.96 20.28 -19.35
N SER A 234 5.69 19.01 -19.02
CA SER A 234 4.32 18.51 -18.80
C SER A 234 3.56 19.29 -17.74
N SER A 235 4.26 19.79 -16.71
CA SER A 235 3.65 20.50 -15.58
C SER A 235 3.35 21.97 -15.87
N PHE A 236 3.82 22.53 -17.00
CA PHE A 236 3.67 23.96 -17.29
C PHE A 236 2.20 24.39 -17.36
N ASN A 237 1.37 23.63 -18.08
CA ASN A 237 -0.05 23.95 -18.22
C ASN A 237 -0.79 23.87 -16.88
N ASP A 238 -0.51 22.85 -16.09
CA ASP A 238 -1.11 22.66 -14.76
C ASP A 238 -0.76 23.82 -13.82
N VAL A 239 0.49 24.26 -13.83
CA VAL A 239 0.94 25.42 -13.06
C VAL A 239 0.22 26.70 -13.51
N MET A 240 0.05 26.90 -14.81
CA MET A 240 -0.67 28.06 -15.34
C MET A 240 -2.17 28.02 -15.01
N ILE A 241 -2.80 26.84 -15.03
CA ILE A 241 -4.20 26.66 -14.61
C ILE A 241 -4.35 27.00 -13.12
N PHE A 242 -3.45 26.48 -12.27
CA PHE A 242 -3.43 26.75 -10.84
C PHE A 242 -3.27 28.24 -10.53
N LEU A 243 -2.28 28.90 -11.13
CA LEU A 243 -2.07 30.33 -10.98
C LEU A 243 -3.26 31.14 -11.49
N GLY A 244 -3.88 30.74 -12.61
CA GLY A 244 -5.10 31.36 -13.11
C GLY A 244 -6.27 31.27 -12.13
N GLY A 245 -6.38 30.17 -11.37
CA GLY A 245 -7.35 30.03 -10.29
C GLY A 245 -7.13 31.04 -9.16
N ILE A 246 -5.89 31.19 -8.70
CA ILE A 246 -5.52 32.17 -7.67
C ILE A 246 -5.77 33.59 -8.15
N GLU A 247 -5.40 33.91 -9.39
CA GLU A 247 -5.62 35.23 -9.96
C GLU A 247 -7.10 35.61 -10.01
N ARG A 248 -7.98 34.67 -10.41
CA ARG A 248 -9.43 34.90 -10.41
C ARG A 248 -9.96 35.16 -9.00
N HIS A 249 -9.49 34.39 -8.00
CA HIS A 249 -9.90 34.57 -6.61
C HIS A 249 -9.54 35.98 -6.11
N TYR A 250 -8.28 36.42 -6.26
CA TYR A 250 -7.91 37.77 -5.83
C TYR A 250 -8.56 38.88 -6.67
N ARG A 251 -8.96 38.62 -7.91
CA ARG A 251 -9.71 39.60 -8.70
C ARG A 251 -11.09 39.82 -8.09
N ALA A 252 -11.79 38.74 -7.74
CA ALA A 252 -13.07 38.81 -7.04
C ALA A 252 -12.94 39.58 -5.72
N ASP A 253 -11.92 39.27 -4.90
CA ASP A 253 -11.65 40.00 -3.65
C ASP A 253 -11.42 41.51 -3.88
N MET A 254 -10.75 41.90 -4.97
CA MET A 254 -10.54 43.31 -5.31
C MET A 254 -11.85 44.00 -5.73
N GLU A 255 -12.68 43.32 -6.51
CA GLU A 255 -13.99 43.82 -6.93
C GLU A 255 -14.93 44.03 -5.74
N GLU A 256 -14.98 43.08 -4.80
CA GLU A 256 -15.73 43.19 -3.55
C GLU A 256 -15.29 44.40 -2.69
N LEU A 257 -14.00 44.75 -2.73
CA LEU A 257 -13.43 45.88 -2.01
C LEU A 257 -13.50 47.21 -2.79
N GLY A 258 -14.09 47.22 -4.01
CA GLY A 258 -14.17 48.42 -4.86
C GLY A 258 -12.83 48.90 -5.41
N LEU A 259 -11.83 48.02 -5.51
CA LEU A 259 -10.47 48.37 -5.96
C LEU A 259 -10.35 48.23 -7.49
N SER A 260 -10.01 49.33 -8.18
CA SER A 260 -9.84 49.33 -9.64
C SER A 260 -8.63 48.50 -10.10
N ALA A 261 -8.82 47.77 -11.20
CA ALA A 261 -7.80 47.00 -11.90
C ALA A 261 -6.64 47.86 -12.44
N ASP A 262 -6.83 49.18 -12.61
CA ASP A 262 -5.76 50.08 -13.06
C ASP A 262 -4.59 50.17 -12.06
N ARG A 263 -4.81 49.83 -10.79
CA ARG A 263 -3.76 49.75 -9.76
C ARG A 263 -2.83 48.55 -9.94
N ILE A 264 -3.14 47.63 -10.85
CA ILE A 264 -2.38 46.40 -11.10
C ILE A 264 -1.25 46.63 -12.12
N LYS A 265 -1.22 47.77 -12.84
CA LYS A 265 -0.23 48.08 -13.90
C LYS A 265 1.23 47.98 -13.41
#